data_AF-A0A371J172-F1
#
_entry.id   AF-A0A371J172-F1
#
_cell.length_a   1.000
_cell.length_b   1.000
_cell.length_c   1.000
_cell.angle_alpha   90.00
_cell.angle_beta   90.00
_cell.angle_gamma   90.00
#
_symmetry.space_group_name_H-M   'P 1'
#
loop_
_entity.id
_entity.type
_entity.pdbx_description
1 polymer ?
#
loop_
_entity_poly.entity_id
_entity_poly.type
_entity_poly.pdbx_seq_one_letter_code
_entity_poly.pdbx_strand_id
1 'polypeptide(L)'
;MFKQTTCISFEEYGDVLSYLSNYDVCLEHKKSIVLTERSIDKLFYTQDEIFIKLKKGVILILVSKDGLFENIESYILNGRVKLNKGIYYNFIPISDDCMLNIYSNSISNESLQLDYSYTYNEIIPTINIDKIYTRFYQDKPTNYLFKGEKHSFWELTFVDRGVLYTKLDGIEYKLKQNDIIFYAPNQYHSQYTDDKKSCSYLTMSFDMNFTNFELLSNKVFSCSKDIYTIVDNLIKELNSNNIYSYELALCYLKQIIIKVLTLDFDNIVIKPLNTVQQHFDNELLDTILEFIHSNISLNIDVQTLCDKFSISSSKLHLLFKSNLNTTATAYISNIKLNKSKDLLKESNHTISQISEILGFTSVHYFSKKFKKNYGFSPSEYLRSVNKNTQ
;
A
#
# COMPACT_ATOMS: atom_id res chain seq x y z
N MET A 1 -2.21 -3.47 13.85
CA MET A 1 -1.28 -3.38 14.99
C MET A 1 -0.79 -4.78 15.31
N PHE A 2 0.48 -4.95 15.72
CA PHE A 2 1.01 -6.25 16.10
C PHE A 2 0.41 -6.74 17.42
N LYS A 3 0.20 -8.05 17.54
CA LYS A 3 -0.10 -8.72 18.80
C LYS A 3 1.22 -9.03 19.52
N GLN A 4 1.24 -9.07 20.85
CA GLN A 4 2.38 -9.57 21.63
C GLN A 4 2.10 -10.99 22.10
N THR A 5 3.13 -11.79 22.38
CA THR A 5 2.94 -13.13 22.95
C THR A 5 2.23 -13.11 24.31
N THR A 6 2.18 -11.97 24.99
CA THR A 6 1.40 -11.76 26.22
C THR A 6 -0.10 -11.58 26.00
N CYS A 7 -0.57 -11.52 24.74
CA CYS A 7 -1.99 -11.44 24.42
C CYS A 7 -2.68 -12.80 24.65
N ILE A 8 -3.92 -12.78 25.16
CA ILE A 8 -4.72 -13.99 25.44
C ILE A 8 -4.83 -14.92 24.23
N SER A 9 -4.95 -14.38 23.01
CA SER A 9 -5.01 -15.20 21.79
C SER A 9 -3.76 -16.07 21.54
N PHE A 10 -2.64 -15.80 22.22
CA PHE A 10 -1.44 -16.61 22.11
C PHE A 10 -1.50 -17.91 22.92
N GLU A 11 -2.35 -17.98 23.96
CA GLU A 11 -2.52 -19.16 24.83
C GLU A 11 -2.91 -20.43 24.05
N GLU A 12 -3.52 -20.25 22.88
CA GLU A 12 -3.81 -21.32 21.94
C GLU A 12 -2.58 -22.04 21.37
N TYR A 13 -1.42 -21.37 21.38
CA TYR A 13 -0.16 -21.83 20.80
C TYR A 13 0.91 -22.07 21.86
N GLY A 14 0.83 -21.39 23.01
CA GLY A 14 1.84 -21.46 24.05
C GLY A 14 1.64 -20.48 25.19
N ASP A 15 2.62 -20.43 26.10
CA ASP A 15 2.55 -19.65 27.34
C ASP A 15 3.73 -18.68 27.47
N VAL A 16 3.50 -17.53 28.11
CA VAL A 16 4.59 -16.62 28.51
C VAL A 16 5.05 -16.94 29.92
N LEU A 17 6.35 -17.20 30.08
CA LEU A 17 6.95 -17.58 31.36
C LEU A 17 7.47 -16.34 32.08
N SER A 18 6.56 -15.55 32.65
CA SER A 18 6.85 -14.28 33.34
C SER A 18 7.24 -14.43 34.82
N TYR A 19 6.87 -15.53 35.48
CA TYR A 19 6.98 -15.67 36.95
C TYR A 19 7.76 -16.89 37.47
N LEU A 20 8.39 -17.69 36.62
CA LEU A 20 9.14 -18.87 37.08
C LEU A 20 10.60 -18.54 37.37
N SER A 21 10.87 -18.37 38.67
CA SER A 21 12.18 -18.44 39.29
C SER A 21 12.93 -19.70 38.85
N ASN A 22 14.17 -19.52 38.39
CA ASN A 22 15.24 -20.52 38.33
C ASN A 22 14.91 -21.97 37.90
N TYR A 23 13.95 -22.19 36.99
CA TYR A 23 14.13 -23.28 36.05
C TYR A 23 15.13 -22.79 35.00
N ASP A 24 16.42 -23.04 35.28
CA ASP A 24 17.28 -23.44 34.17
C ASP A 24 16.56 -24.65 33.58
N VAL A 25 15.90 -24.40 32.46
CA VAL A 25 15.24 -25.41 31.66
C VAL A 25 16.37 -26.34 31.22
N CYS A 26 16.64 -27.38 32.02
CA CYS A 26 17.61 -28.44 31.78
C CYS A 26 17.08 -29.36 30.67
N LEU A 27 16.85 -28.77 29.50
CA LEU A 27 16.58 -29.53 28.29
C LEU A 27 17.92 -29.87 27.64
N GLU A 28 17.98 -31.06 27.07
CA GLU A 28 19.23 -31.64 26.55
C GLU A 28 19.82 -30.82 25.38
N HIS A 29 18.96 -30.12 24.63
CA HIS A 29 19.37 -29.39 23.44
C HIS A 29 19.09 -27.89 23.54
N LYS A 30 20.12 -27.11 23.19
CA LYS A 30 20.06 -25.65 23.05
C LYS A 30 20.56 -25.25 21.68
N LYS A 31 19.69 -24.62 20.89
CA LYS A 31 20.02 -24.02 19.59
C LYS A 31 19.99 -22.51 19.69
N SER A 32 21.11 -21.86 19.41
CA SER A 32 21.18 -20.40 19.32
C SER A 32 20.99 -20.00 17.86
N ILE A 33 20.05 -19.11 17.58
CA ILE A 33 19.69 -18.68 16.24
C ILE A 33 19.94 -17.18 16.12
N VAL A 34 20.68 -16.79 15.09
CA VAL A 34 20.82 -15.42 14.63
C VAL A 34 19.91 -15.25 13.41
N LEU A 35 19.06 -14.23 13.42
CA LEU A 35 18.07 -13.98 12.36
C LEU A 35 18.47 -12.73 11.59
N THR A 36 18.57 -12.86 10.26
CA THR A 36 18.92 -11.78 9.34
C THR A 36 17.89 -11.60 8.22
N GLU A 37 17.19 -12.67 7.84
CA GLU A 37 16.24 -12.66 6.73
C GLU A 37 14.85 -12.20 7.19
N ARG A 38 14.32 -11.14 6.56
CA ARG A 38 12.99 -10.59 6.86
C ARG A 38 11.83 -11.30 6.13
N SER A 39 12.18 -12.34 5.39
CA SER A 39 11.27 -13.23 4.70
C SER A 39 11.60 -14.67 5.07
N ILE A 40 10.57 -15.49 5.26
CA ILE A 40 10.75 -16.93 5.43
C ILE A 40 9.92 -17.67 4.39
N ASP A 41 10.35 -18.88 4.06
CA ASP A 41 9.70 -19.75 3.08
C ASP A 41 9.29 -21.10 3.70
N LYS A 42 9.50 -21.29 5.00
CA LYS A 42 9.16 -22.52 5.72
C LYS A 42 8.76 -22.28 7.17
N LEU A 43 8.07 -23.23 7.77
CA LEU A 43 7.80 -23.31 9.21
C LEU A 43 8.45 -24.57 9.79
N PHE A 44 8.97 -24.50 11.00
CA PHE A 44 9.40 -25.66 11.79
C PHE A 44 8.23 -26.23 12.58
N TYR A 45 8.28 -27.51 12.95
CA TYR A 45 7.21 -28.15 13.73
C TYR A 45 7.71 -28.62 15.10
N THR A 46 6.91 -28.38 16.15
CA THR A 46 7.22 -28.78 17.53
C THR A 46 6.75 -30.22 17.80
N GLN A 47 7.69 -31.18 17.87
CA GLN A 47 7.37 -32.56 18.28
C GLN A 47 7.12 -32.69 19.78
N ASP A 48 7.71 -31.80 20.58
CA ASP A 48 7.53 -31.65 22.02
C ASP A 48 7.39 -30.17 22.37
N GLU A 49 7.09 -29.85 23.64
CA GLU A 49 7.14 -28.46 24.08
C GLU A 49 8.54 -27.88 23.89
N ILE A 50 8.62 -26.67 23.32
CA ILE A 50 9.89 -25.96 23.14
C ILE A 50 9.86 -24.64 23.90
N PHE A 51 11.01 -24.26 24.42
CA PHE A 51 11.18 -23.03 25.18
C PHE A 51 12.05 -22.07 24.39
N ILE A 52 11.53 -20.88 24.15
CA ILE A 52 12.15 -19.84 23.35
C ILE A 52 12.54 -18.72 24.30
N LYS A 53 13.81 -18.32 24.27
CA LYS A 53 14.33 -17.19 25.03
C LYS A 53 14.90 -16.16 24.07
N LEU A 54 14.23 -15.01 24.00
CA LEU A 54 14.77 -13.84 23.29
C LEU A 54 16.08 -13.41 23.96
N LYS A 55 17.12 -13.16 23.14
CA LYS A 55 18.43 -12.70 23.59
C LYS A 55 18.73 -11.26 23.18
N LYS A 56 18.42 -10.91 21.93
CA LYS A 56 18.65 -9.58 21.37
C LYS A 56 17.62 -9.28 20.28
N GLY A 57 17.27 -8.01 20.13
CA GLY A 57 16.42 -7.51 19.05
C GLY A 57 14.92 -7.67 19.30
N VAL A 58 14.14 -7.25 18.32
CA VAL A 58 12.68 -7.42 18.25
C VAL A 58 12.39 -8.47 17.20
N ILE A 59 11.72 -9.55 17.62
CA ILE A 59 11.48 -10.72 16.77
C ILE A 59 9.97 -10.97 16.71
N LEU A 60 9.47 -11.21 15.51
CA LEU A 60 8.15 -11.74 15.28
C LEU A 60 8.23 -13.28 15.39
N ILE A 61 7.39 -13.89 16.21
CA ILE A 61 7.13 -15.33 16.14
C ILE A 61 5.88 -15.55 15.28
N LEU A 62 6.04 -16.40 14.28
CA LEU A 62 4.96 -16.91 13.46
C LEU A 62 4.54 -18.24 14.03
N VAL A 63 3.24 -18.45 14.21
CA VAL A 63 2.66 -19.68 14.75
C VAL A 63 1.44 -20.12 13.95
N SER A 64 1.26 -21.42 13.79
CA SER A 64 0.07 -22.02 13.20
C SER A 64 -0.15 -23.43 13.76
N LYS A 65 -1.41 -23.85 13.91
CA LYS A 65 -1.77 -25.21 14.32
C LYS A 65 -1.74 -26.22 13.17
N ASP A 66 -1.88 -25.75 11.93
CA ASP A 66 -2.05 -26.59 10.73
C ASP A 66 -0.98 -26.36 9.65
N GLY A 67 -0.14 -25.33 9.82
CA GLY A 67 0.91 -24.96 8.88
C GLY A 67 0.42 -24.25 7.62
N LEU A 68 -0.88 -23.99 7.48
CA LEU A 68 -1.44 -23.29 6.33
C LEU A 68 -1.08 -21.80 6.37
N PHE A 69 -0.59 -21.25 5.26
CA PHE A 69 -0.11 -19.86 5.17
C PHE A 69 -1.11 -18.81 5.65
N GLU A 70 -2.41 -19.02 5.40
CA GLU A 70 -3.48 -18.10 5.80
C GLU A 70 -3.81 -18.13 7.29
N ASN A 71 -3.49 -19.25 7.95
CA ASN A 71 -3.72 -19.44 9.38
C ASN A 71 -2.48 -19.15 10.20
N ILE A 72 -1.42 -18.62 9.57
CA ILE A 72 -0.24 -18.13 10.28
C ILE A 72 -0.63 -16.85 11.04
N GLU A 73 -0.56 -16.93 12.35
CA GLU A 73 -0.63 -15.77 13.22
C GLU A 73 0.77 -15.29 13.59
N SER A 74 0.89 -13.99 13.82
CA SER A 74 2.16 -13.34 14.12
C SER A 74 2.10 -12.55 15.41
N TYR A 75 3.10 -12.75 16.27
CA TYR A 75 3.21 -12.10 17.57
C TYR A 75 4.61 -11.53 17.77
N ILE A 76 4.73 -10.38 18.43
CA ILE A 76 6.02 -9.90 18.93
C ILE A 76 6.44 -10.81 20.08
N LEU A 77 7.56 -11.48 19.90
CA LEU A 77 8.17 -12.33 20.90
C LEU A 77 8.64 -11.47 22.07
N ASN A 78 8.01 -11.64 23.23
CA ASN A 78 8.38 -10.95 24.45
C ASN A 78 8.83 -11.94 25.53
N GLY A 79 10.04 -11.73 26.06
CA GLY A 79 10.58 -12.53 27.16
C GLY A 79 10.87 -14.00 26.82
N ARG A 80 10.43 -14.89 27.70
CA ARG A 80 10.55 -16.36 27.55
C ARG A 80 9.18 -16.92 27.21
N VAL A 81 9.11 -17.70 26.15
CA VAL A 81 7.87 -18.27 25.63
C VAL A 81 8.01 -19.77 25.55
N LYS A 82 7.01 -20.50 26.04
CA LYS A 82 6.84 -21.92 25.79
C LYS A 82 5.90 -22.06 24.59
N LEU A 83 6.27 -22.82 23.56
CA LEU A 83 5.32 -23.30 22.57
C LEU A 83 4.86 -24.69 22.93
N ASN A 84 3.57 -24.94 22.76
CA ASN A 84 2.99 -26.26 22.93
C ASN A 84 3.48 -27.21 21.83
N LYS A 85 3.42 -28.51 22.11
CA LYS A 85 3.60 -29.55 21.09
C LYS A 85 2.56 -29.41 19.98
N GLY A 86 2.95 -29.71 18.75
CA GLY A 86 2.06 -29.73 17.59
C GLY A 86 1.87 -28.38 16.89
N ILE A 87 2.74 -27.41 17.16
CA ILE A 87 2.66 -26.06 16.62
C ILE A 87 3.72 -25.89 15.53
N TYR A 88 3.29 -25.38 14.40
CA TYR A 88 4.18 -24.86 13.36
C TYR A 88 4.65 -23.48 13.74
N TYR A 89 5.94 -23.20 13.62
CA TYR A 89 6.50 -21.92 14.01
C TYR A 89 7.70 -21.51 13.17
N ASN A 90 7.95 -20.21 13.09
CA ASN A 90 9.23 -19.68 12.66
C ASN A 90 9.37 -18.24 13.18
N PHE A 91 10.49 -17.59 12.90
CA PHE A 91 10.80 -16.25 13.40
C PHE A 91 11.19 -15.32 12.27
N ILE A 92 10.76 -14.07 12.37
CA ILE A 92 11.18 -13.00 11.48
C ILE A 92 11.79 -11.87 12.31
N PRO A 93 13.02 -11.43 12.01
CA PRO A 93 13.62 -10.28 12.66
C PRO A 93 12.89 -9.00 12.24
N ILE A 94 12.56 -8.15 13.21
CA ILE A 94 12.05 -6.80 12.97
C ILE A 94 13.18 -5.78 13.06
N SER A 95 14.14 -5.99 13.97
CA SER A 95 15.36 -5.17 14.09
C SER A 95 16.59 -5.86 13.48
N ASP A 96 17.62 -5.11 13.14
CA ASP A 96 18.81 -5.61 12.43
C ASP A 96 19.67 -6.62 13.23
N ASP A 97 19.54 -6.62 14.56
CA ASP A 97 20.31 -7.48 15.47
C ASP A 97 19.43 -8.45 16.28
N CYS A 98 18.96 -9.52 15.64
CA CYS A 98 18.05 -10.48 16.28
C CYS A 98 18.73 -11.80 16.65
N MET A 99 18.61 -12.18 17.92
CA MET A 99 19.11 -13.46 18.43
C MET A 99 18.12 -14.06 19.43
N LEU A 100 17.92 -15.37 19.32
CA LEU A 100 17.15 -16.15 20.28
C LEU A 100 17.79 -17.50 20.55
N ASN A 101 17.41 -18.11 21.66
CA ASN A 101 17.72 -19.50 21.97
C ASN A 101 16.44 -20.32 21.98
N ILE A 102 16.48 -21.49 21.37
CA ILE A 102 15.46 -22.53 21.50
C ILE A 102 16.03 -23.66 22.35
N TYR A 103 15.24 -24.12 23.31
CA TYR A 103 15.53 -25.25 24.17
C TYR A 103 14.47 -26.33 23.95
N SER A 104 14.89 -27.58 23.74
CA SER A 104 14.00 -28.72 23.46
C SER A 104 14.62 -30.03 23.96
N ASN A 105 13.78 -31.04 24.23
CA ASN A 105 14.23 -32.40 24.55
C ASN A 105 14.61 -33.22 23.30
N SER A 106 14.00 -32.89 22.17
CA SER A 106 14.24 -33.55 20.89
C SER A 106 14.85 -32.56 19.89
N ILE A 107 15.72 -33.07 19.01
CA ILE A 107 16.18 -32.34 17.83
C ILE A 107 15.15 -32.59 16.73
N SER A 108 14.15 -31.70 16.60
CA SER A 108 13.24 -31.75 15.45
C SER A 108 13.86 -31.02 14.26
N ASN A 109 13.96 -31.71 13.12
CA ASN A 109 14.27 -31.13 11.82
C ASN A 109 13.03 -31.07 10.91
N GLU A 110 11.85 -31.37 11.47
CA GLU A 110 10.60 -31.30 10.72
C GLU A 110 10.27 -29.85 10.37
N SER A 111 10.13 -29.62 9.09
CA SER A 111 9.74 -28.32 8.55
C SER A 111 8.75 -28.50 7.40
N LEU A 112 7.83 -27.55 7.30
CA LEU A 112 6.86 -27.42 6.23
C LEU A 112 7.29 -26.24 5.33
N GLN A 113 7.50 -26.51 4.04
CA GLN A 113 7.70 -25.44 3.06
C GLN A 113 6.38 -24.68 2.85
N LEU A 114 6.44 -23.36 2.85
CA LEU A 114 5.33 -22.47 2.54
C LEU A 114 5.18 -22.31 1.03
N ASP A 115 3.92 -22.26 0.58
CA ASP A 115 3.59 -21.95 -0.82
C ASP A 115 4.01 -20.52 -1.24
N TYR A 116 4.12 -19.62 -0.25
CA TYR A 116 4.50 -18.22 -0.41
C TYR A 116 5.43 -17.82 0.72
N SER A 117 6.42 -16.99 0.41
CA SER A 117 7.25 -16.42 1.46
C SER A 117 6.43 -15.48 2.34
N TYR A 118 6.48 -15.67 3.65
CA TYR A 118 5.96 -14.69 4.60
C TYR A 118 7.02 -13.61 4.76
N THR A 119 6.67 -12.36 4.45
CA THR A 119 7.60 -11.21 4.55
C THR A 119 7.04 -10.17 5.49
N TYR A 120 7.88 -9.70 6.41
CA TYR A 120 7.57 -8.54 7.24
C TYR A 120 7.74 -7.24 6.45
N ASN A 121 6.68 -6.43 6.38
CA ASN A 121 6.68 -5.15 5.68
C ASN A 121 6.70 -3.99 6.68
N GLU A 122 7.73 -3.16 6.59
CA GLU A 122 7.85 -1.95 7.39
C GLU A 122 6.94 -0.83 6.88
N ILE A 123 6.53 0.06 7.78
CA ILE A 123 5.89 1.32 7.39
C ILE A 123 7.02 2.30 7.06
N ILE A 124 7.24 2.52 5.78
CA ILE A 124 8.23 3.48 5.28
C ILE A 124 7.53 4.70 4.66
N PRO A 125 8.13 5.91 4.73
CA PRO A 125 7.59 7.07 4.06
C PRO A 125 7.65 6.89 2.54
N THR A 126 6.53 7.18 1.86
CA THR A 126 6.44 7.16 0.40
C THR A 126 6.69 8.53 -0.24
N ILE A 127 6.63 9.60 0.57
CA ILE A 127 6.91 10.98 0.16
C ILE A 127 7.90 11.56 1.16
N ASN A 128 8.96 12.19 0.66
CA ASN A 128 9.91 12.93 1.47
C ASN A 128 10.02 14.38 0.99
N ILE A 129 9.98 15.33 1.93
CA ILE A 129 10.19 16.74 1.66
C ILE A 129 11.51 17.10 2.33
N ASP A 130 12.52 17.43 1.53
CA ASP A 130 13.87 17.62 2.05
C ASP A 130 14.03 19.00 2.68
N LYS A 131 13.43 20.04 2.07
CA LYS A 131 13.52 21.43 2.53
C LYS A 131 12.52 22.35 1.84
N ILE A 132 12.28 23.51 2.45
CA ILE A 132 11.56 24.65 1.88
C ILE A 132 12.58 25.70 1.44
N TYR A 133 12.54 26.12 0.18
CA TYR A 133 13.45 27.13 -0.37
C TYR A 133 12.96 28.55 -0.06
N THR A 134 11.72 28.86 -0.43
CA THR A 134 11.13 30.18 -0.25
C THR A 134 9.70 30.09 0.26
N ARG A 135 9.27 31.14 0.95
CA ARG A 135 7.90 31.30 1.46
C ARG A 135 7.53 32.77 1.40
N PHE A 136 6.41 33.06 0.76
CA PHE A 136 5.91 34.42 0.61
C PHE A 136 4.41 34.44 0.87
N TYR A 137 3.99 35.17 1.89
CA TYR A 137 2.61 35.58 2.03
C TYR A 137 2.48 36.98 1.43
N GLN A 138 1.66 37.14 0.40
CA GLN A 138 1.61 38.38 -0.39
C GLN A 138 0.18 38.87 -0.55
N ASP A 139 0.02 40.19 -0.42
CA ASP A 139 -1.18 40.91 -0.86
C ASP A 139 -0.91 41.53 -2.23
N LYS A 140 -1.75 41.20 -3.22
CA LYS A 140 -1.70 41.78 -4.56
C LYS A 140 -2.93 42.62 -4.85
N PRO A 141 -2.78 43.84 -5.40
CA PRO A 141 -3.90 44.67 -5.80
C PRO A 141 -4.61 44.07 -7.02
N THR A 142 -5.68 44.72 -7.48
CA THR A 142 -6.30 44.42 -8.78
C THR A 142 -5.33 44.71 -9.92
N ASN A 143 -5.51 44.05 -11.07
CA ASN A 143 -4.67 44.17 -12.26
C ASN A 143 -3.17 43.88 -12.03
N TYR A 144 -2.83 43.09 -11.01
CA TYR A 144 -1.48 42.59 -10.82
C TYR A 144 -1.14 41.59 -11.92
N LEU A 145 0.09 41.65 -12.45
CA LEU A 145 0.60 40.71 -13.43
C LEU A 145 2.01 40.26 -13.05
N PHE A 146 2.15 38.97 -12.80
CA PHE A 146 3.42 38.26 -12.77
C PHE A 146 3.66 37.63 -14.14
N LYS A 147 4.74 38.02 -14.82
CA LYS A 147 5.03 37.56 -16.19
C LYS A 147 5.25 36.04 -16.27
N GLY A 148 5.68 35.44 -15.17
CA GLY A 148 5.86 34.00 -15.03
C GLY A 148 7.31 33.58 -14.85
N GLU A 149 7.48 32.33 -14.46
CA GLU A 149 8.77 31.70 -14.21
C GLU A 149 8.70 30.18 -14.39
N LYS A 150 9.87 29.53 -14.27
CA LYS A 150 10.02 28.09 -14.15
C LYS A 150 11.25 27.81 -13.29
N HIS A 151 11.22 26.74 -12.51
CA HIS A 151 12.31 26.37 -11.60
C HIS A 151 12.32 24.86 -11.39
N SER A 152 13.42 24.30 -10.89
CA SER A 152 13.63 22.85 -10.83
C SER A 152 13.08 22.19 -9.55
N PHE A 153 12.17 22.85 -8.84
CA PHE A 153 11.62 22.39 -7.57
C PHE A 153 10.09 22.49 -7.56
N TRP A 154 9.44 21.93 -6.55
CA TRP A 154 8.00 22.06 -6.40
C TRP A 154 7.65 23.43 -5.87
N GLU A 155 6.50 23.94 -6.28
CA GLU A 155 5.90 25.12 -5.68
C GLU A 155 4.41 24.89 -5.45
N LEU A 156 3.88 25.43 -4.35
CA LEU A 156 2.45 25.53 -4.12
C LEU A 156 2.02 26.98 -4.02
N THR A 157 0.79 27.25 -4.42
CA THR A 157 0.09 28.50 -4.11
C THR A 157 -1.25 28.19 -3.46
N PHE A 158 -1.49 28.78 -2.29
CA PHE A 158 -2.74 28.70 -1.53
C PHE A 158 -3.38 30.08 -1.45
N VAL A 159 -4.65 30.21 -1.88
CA VAL A 159 -5.38 31.48 -1.84
C VAL A 159 -6.11 31.62 -0.50
N ASP A 160 -5.66 32.55 0.34
CA ASP A 160 -6.31 32.84 1.62
C ASP A 160 -7.52 33.77 1.44
N ARG A 161 -7.40 34.80 0.61
CA ARG A 161 -8.51 35.73 0.30
C ARG A 161 -8.51 36.15 -1.15
N GLY A 162 -9.70 36.36 -1.70
CA GLY A 162 -9.89 36.89 -3.05
C GLY A 162 -9.87 35.80 -4.14
N VAL A 163 -9.36 36.17 -5.31
CA VAL A 163 -9.30 35.32 -6.49
C VAL A 163 -7.96 35.51 -7.18
N LEU A 164 -7.29 34.41 -7.52
CA LEU A 164 -6.05 34.41 -8.28
C LEU A 164 -6.26 33.64 -9.58
N TYR A 165 -5.74 34.16 -10.68
CA TYR A 165 -5.65 33.43 -11.93
C TYR A 165 -4.20 33.03 -12.15
N THR A 166 -3.99 31.78 -12.56
CA THR A 166 -2.67 31.28 -12.89
C THR A 166 -2.72 30.55 -14.23
N LYS A 167 -1.67 30.70 -15.03
CA LYS A 167 -1.51 29.95 -16.29
C LYS A 167 -0.38 28.97 -16.13
N LEU A 168 -0.65 27.68 -16.35
CA LEU A 168 0.35 26.61 -16.39
C LEU A 168 0.47 26.15 -17.83
N ASP A 169 1.65 26.30 -18.43
CA ASP A 169 1.91 25.94 -19.84
C ASP A 169 0.85 26.47 -20.83
N GLY A 170 0.32 27.67 -20.55
CA GLY A 170 -0.69 28.36 -21.36
C GLY A 170 -2.15 28.05 -21.00
N ILE A 171 -2.42 27.03 -20.16
CA ILE A 171 -3.75 26.70 -19.67
C ILE A 171 -4.05 27.53 -18.42
N GLU A 172 -5.19 28.22 -18.42
CA GLU A 172 -5.60 29.09 -17.32
C GLU A 172 -6.44 28.37 -16.27
N TYR A 173 -6.11 28.61 -15.00
CA TYR A 173 -6.78 28.11 -13.83
C TYR A 173 -7.19 29.28 -12.94
N LYS A 174 -8.39 29.18 -12.39
CA LYS A 174 -8.94 30.16 -11.46
C LYS A 174 -8.99 29.57 -10.06
N LEU A 175 -8.25 30.17 -9.14
CA LEU A 175 -8.26 29.84 -7.73
C LEU A 175 -9.14 30.84 -6.97
N LYS A 176 -10.01 30.31 -6.11
CA LYS A 176 -10.81 31.07 -5.15
C LYS A 176 -10.23 30.87 -3.75
N GLN A 177 -10.78 31.60 -2.78
CA GLN A 177 -10.47 31.40 -1.37
C GLN A 177 -10.54 29.91 -0.97
N ASN A 178 -9.51 29.48 -0.25
CA ASN A 178 -9.25 28.10 0.20
C ASN A 178 -8.85 27.12 -0.92
N ASP A 179 -8.60 27.58 -2.14
CA ASP A 179 -8.03 26.72 -3.18
C ASP A 179 -6.50 26.68 -3.07
N ILE A 180 -5.95 25.51 -3.38
CA ILE A 180 -4.50 25.27 -3.55
C ILE A 180 -4.21 24.73 -4.95
N ILE A 181 -3.07 25.11 -5.52
CA ILE A 181 -2.50 24.53 -6.74
C ILE A 181 -1.03 24.21 -6.51
N PHE A 182 -0.54 23.17 -7.18
CA PHE A 182 0.87 22.80 -7.21
C PHE A 182 1.43 22.98 -8.62
N TYR A 183 2.67 23.47 -8.68
CA TYR A 183 3.49 23.58 -9.88
C TYR A 183 4.59 22.53 -9.81
N ALA A 184 4.66 21.67 -10.83
CA ALA A 184 5.69 20.64 -10.90
C ALA A 184 7.07 21.25 -11.23
N PRO A 185 8.17 20.57 -10.89
CA PRO A 185 9.51 20.95 -11.33
C PRO A 185 9.57 21.17 -12.84
N ASN A 186 10.17 22.29 -13.23
CA ASN A 186 10.37 22.81 -14.57
C ASN A 186 9.10 23.21 -15.32
N GLN A 187 7.96 23.28 -14.63
CA GLN A 187 6.70 23.74 -15.21
C GLN A 187 6.64 25.27 -15.26
N TYR A 188 6.35 25.81 -16.45
CA TYR A 188 6.19 27.25 -16.59
C TYR A 188 4.85 27.69 -16.04
N HIS A 189 4.87 28.71 -15.19
CA HIS A 189 3.64 29.29 -14.65
C HIS A 189 3.71 30.81 -14.55
N SER A 190 2.55 31.45 -14.72
CA SER A 190 2.36 32.90 -14.50
C SER A 190 1.13 33.15 -13.64
N GLN A 191 1.01 34.34 -13.05
CA GLN A 191 -0.09 34.67 -12.14
C GLN A 191 -0.59 36.09 -12.39
N TYR A 192 -1.88 36.34 -12.21
CA TYR A 192 -2.45 37.68 -12.28
C TYR A 192 -3.76 37.80 -11.48
N THR A 193 -4.15 39.02 -11.16
CA THR A 193 -5.46 39.34 -10.57
C THR A 193 -6.33 40.09 -11.57
N ASP A 194 -7.65 39.97 -11.44
CA ASP A 194 -8.58 40.73 -12.28
C ASP A 194 -8.73 42.19 -11.81
N ASP A 195 -9.55 42.94 -12.54
CA ASP A 195 -9.84 44.34 -12.28
C ASP A 195 -10.76 44.57 -11.07
N LYS A 196 -11.34 43.51 -10.51
CA LYS A 196 -12.41 43.57 -9.51
C LYS A 196 -11.96 43.19 -8.11
N LYS A 197 -11.05 42.23 -7.97
CA LYS A 197 -10.68 41.66 -6.66
C LYS A 197 -9.17 41.65 -6.45
N SER A 198 -8.74 42.20 -5.31
CA SER A 198 -7.41 41.94 -4.77
C SER A 198 -7.30 40.48 -4.29
N CYS A 199 -6.08 40.00 -4.11
CA CYS A 199 -5.82 38.63 -3.66
C CYS A 199 -4.71 38.58 -2.61
N SER A 200 -4.96 37.82 -1.53
CA SER A 200 -3.97 37.45 -0.52
C SER A 200 -3.69 35.96 -0.67
N TYR A 201 -2.44 35.58 -0.89
CA TYR A 201 -2.06 34.18 -1.09
C TYR A 201 -0.68 33.86 -0.51
N LEU A 202 -0.50 32.59 -0.15
CA LEU A 202 0.76 32.00 0.25
C LEU A 202 1.37 31.27 -0.94
N THR A 203 2.62 31.59 -1.27
CA THR A 203 3.45 30.82 -2.19
C THR A 203 4.60 30.18 -1.43
N MET A 204 4.86 28.90 -1.67
CA MET A 204 5.97 28.19 -1.06
C MET A 204 6.63 27.27 -2.07
N SER A 205 7.95 27.37 -2.17
CA SER A 205 8.77 26.46 -2.98
C SER A 205 9.54 25.49 -2.09
N PHE A 206 9.64 24.23 -2.52
CA PHE A 206 10.19 23.15 -1.71
C PHE A 206 10.73 22.00 -2.56
N ASP A 207 11.63 21.24 -1.96
CA ASP A 207 12.17 20.03 -2.54
C ASP A 207 11.40 18.82 -2.05
N MET A 208 10.96 17.96 -2.98
CA MET A 208 10.17 16.77 -2.65
C MET A 208 10.47 15.66 -3.65
N ASN A 209 10.83 14.49 -3.13
CA ASN A 209 10.93 13.29 -3.92
C ASN A 209 9.53 12.72 -4.18
N PHE A 210 8.97 13.05 -5.35
CA PHE A 210 7.68 12.57 -5.81
C PHE A 210 7.66 12.49 -7.33
N THR A 211 7.44 11.29 -7.86
CA THR A 211 7.53 11.01 -9.31
C THR A 211 6.19 11.13 -10.04
N ASN A 212 5.06 11.13 -9.32
CA ASN A 212 3.73 11.05 -9.91
C ASN A 212 3.13 12.46 -10.12
N PHE A 213 3.81 13.29 -10.92
CA PHE A 213 3.50 14.72 -11.10
C PHE A 213 2.02 15.01 -11.39
N GLU A 214 1.37 14.15 -12.17
CA GLU A 214 -0.03 14.27 -12.58
C GLU A 214 -1.04 14.25 -11.42
N LEU A 215 -0.66 13.70 -10.26
CA LEU A 215 -1.55 13.64 -9.08
C LEU A 215 -1.65 14.98 -8.34
N LEU A 216 -0.72 15.92 -8.59
CA LEU A 216 -0.66 17.20 -7.90
C LEU A 216 -0.70 18.40 -8.86
N SER A 217 -0.05 18.30 -10.01
CA SER A 217 0.03 19.40 -10.97
C SER A 217 -1.20 19.49 -11.87
N ASN A 218 -1.35 20.60 -12.58
CA ASN A 218 -2.41 20.82 -13.59
C ASN A 218 -3.84 20.75 -13.05
N LYS A 219 -4.01 20.95 -11.75
CA LYS A 219 -5.32 20.89 -11.08
C LYS A 219 -5.40 21.85 -9.91
N VAL A 220 -6.58 22.42 -9.71
CA VAL A 220 -6.92 23.20 -8.52
C VAL A 220 -7.63 22.29 -7.52
N PHE A 221 -7.22 22.33 -6.26
CA PHE A 221 -7.85 21.59 -5.17
C PHE A 221 -8.55 22.55 -4.22
N SER A 222 -9.85 22.36 -4.05
CA SER A 222 -10.60 23.10 -3.03
C SER A 222 -10.40 22.46 -1.66
N CYS A 223 -9.76 23.20 -0.76
CA CYS A 223 -9.40 22.67 0.55
C CYS A 223 -10.63 22.54 1.45
N SER A 224 -10.73 21.39 2.14
CA SER A 224 -11.67 21.23 3.25
C SER A 224 -11.24 22.08 4.46
N LYS A 225 -12.13 22.22 5.43
CA LYS A 225 -11.85 22.90 6.70
C LYS A 225 -10.61 22.34 7.41
N ASP A 226 -10.39 21.03 7.29
CA ASP A 226 -9.25 20.35 7.90
C ASP A 226 -7.94 20.78 7.24
N ILE A 227 -7.88 20.82 5.90
CA ILE A 227 -6.69 21.27 5.18
C ILE A 227 -6.41 22.75 5.47
N TYR A 228 -7.45 23.59 5.52
CA TYR A 228 -7.31 24.98 5.92
C TYR A 228 -6.69 25.12 7.32
N THR A 229 -7.13 24.30 8.28
CA THR A 229 -6.57 24.30 9.65
C THR A 229 -5.09 23.93 9.65
N ILE A 230 -4.68 22.99 8.79
CA ILE A 230 -3.27 22.61 8.64
C ILE A 230 -2.46 23.77 8.01
N VAL A 231 -3.01 24.47 7.02
CA VAL A 231 -2.36 25.65 6.41
C VAL A 231 -2.21 26.78 7.43
N ASP A 232 -3.22 27.06 8.25
CA ASP A 232 -3.15 28.08 9.29
C ASP A 232 -2.06 27.75 10.34
N ASN A 233 -1.97 26.49 10.75
CA ASN A 233 -0.89 26.03 11.65
C ASN A 233 0.49 26.13 10.99
N LEU A 234 0.61 25.76 9.71
CA LEU A 234 1.84 25.96 8.94
C LEU A 234 2.28 27.43 8.96
N ILE A 235 1.37 28.36 8.67
CA ILE A 235 1.68 29.80 8.67
C ILE A 235 2.11 30.28 10.06
N LYS A 236 1.47 29.81 11.14
CA LYS A 236 1.88 30.14 12.51
C LYS A 236 3.30 29.65 12.82
N GLU A 237 3.63 28.41 12.47
CA GLU A 237 4.96 27.87 12.69
C GLU A 237 6.03 28.61 11.87
N LEU A 238 5.74 28.96 10.61
CA LEU A 238 6.68 29.73 9.78
C LEU A 238 7.03 31.12 10.33
N ASN A 239 6.15 31.68 11.16
CA ASN A 239 6.30 32.98 11.83
C ASN A 239 6.74 32.86 13.30
N SER A 240 6.86 31.65 13.82
CA SER A 240 7.29 31.39 15.19
C SER A 240 8.82 31.41 15.30
N ASN A 241 9.31 31.83 16.47
CA ASN A 241 10.74 31.87 16.80
C ASN A 241 11.20 30.60 17.56
N ASN A 242 10.39 29.55 17.61
CA ASN A 242 10.76 28.30 18.26
C ASN A 242 11.75 27.51 17.39
N ILE A 243 12.77 26.92 18.02
CA ILE A 243 13.81 26.12 17.36
C ILE A 243 13.26 24.95 16.53
N TYR A 244 12.10 24.42 16.89
CA TYR A 244 11.45 23.30 16.18
C TYR A 244 10.35 23.72 15.22
N SER A 245 10.07 25.02 15.06
CA SER A 245 8.96 25.47 14.21
C SER A 245 9.16 25.11 12.75
N TYR A 246 10.39 25.09 12.23
CA TYR A 246 10.64 24.67 10.84
C TYR A 246 10.47 23.16 10.62
N GLU A 247 10.74 22.34 11.63
CA GLU A 247 10.44 20.89 11.58
C GLU A 247 8.93 20.66 11.51
N LEU A 248 8.17 21.37 12.37
CA LEU A 248 6.71 21.34 12.34
C LEU A 248 6.16 21.86 11.01
N ALA A 249 6.75 22.91 10.44
CA ALA A 249 6.37 23.42 9.13
C ALA A 249 6.52 22.37 8.02
N LEU A 250 7.64 21.62 7.99
CA LEU A 250 7.82 20.50 7.05
C LEU A 250 6.75 19.42 7.28
N CYS A 251 6.42 19.11 8.53
CA CYS A 251 5.36 18.15 8.86
C CYS A 251 3.97 18.61 8.39
N TYR A 252 3.64 19.88 8.56
CA TYR A 252 2.37 20.42 8.09
C TYR A 252 2.30 20.49 6.56
N LEU A 253 3.37 20.89 5.90
CA LEU A 253 3.45 20.84 4.43
C LEU A 253 3.23 19.41 3.92
N LYS A 254 3.89 18.41 4.53
CA LYS A 254 3.68 17.00 4.21
C LYS A 254 2.24 16.56 4.43
N GLN A 255 1.60 17.00 5.51
CA GLN A 255 0.19 16.71 5.76
C GLN A 255 -0.74 17.33 4.72
N ILE A 256 -0.49 18.57 4.29
CA ILE A 256 -1.26 19.23 3.21
C ILE A 256 -1.17 18.39 1.93
N ILE A 257 0.05 18.01 1.51
CA ILE A 257 0.27 17.23 0.29
C ILE A 257 -0.44 15.88 0.37
N ILE A 258 -0.27 15.14 1.47
CA ILE A 258 -0.95 13.85 1.67
C ILE A 258 -2.47 14.03 1.64
N LYS A 259 -3.00 15.05 2.32
CA LYS A 259 -4.44 15.30 2.36
C LYS A 259 -5.00 15.67 1.00
N VAL A 260 -4.30 16.52 0.25
CA VAL A 260 -4.66 16.88 -1.13
C VAL A 260 -4.66 15.64 -2.02
N LEU A 261 -3.62 14.80 -1.95
CA LEU A 261 -3.57 13.54 -2.68
C LEU A 261 -4.77 12.66 -2.33
N THR A 262 -5.18 12.59 -1.06
CA THR A 262 -6.36 11.81 -0.63
C THR A 262 -7.70 12.42 -1.05
N LEU A 263 -7.81 13.74 -1.27
CA LEU A 263 -9.06 14.37 -1.73
C LEU A 263 -9.52 13.78 -3.07
N ASP A 264 -8.58 13.44 -3.93
CA ASP A 264 -8.87 12.83 -5.23
C ASP A 264 -9.17 11.35 -5.14
N PHE A 265 -8.74 10.67 -4.08
CA PHE A 265 -9.16 9.30 -3.79
C PHE A 265 -10.60 9.25 -3.25
N ASP A 266 -10.99 10.24 -2.46
CA ASP A 266 -12.34 10.31 -1.86
C ASP A 266 -13.39 10.90 -2.83
N ASN A 267 -12.99 11.82 -3.74
CA ASN A 267 -13.85 12.40 -4.77
C ASN A 267 -13.91 11.58 -6.08
N ILE A 268 -13.52 10.30 -6.05
CA ILE A 268 -13.91 9.32 -7.10
C ILE A 268 -15.40 8.96 -6.94
N VAL A 269 -16.25 9.98 -6.88
CA VAL A 269 -17.60 9.92 -7.44
C VAL A 269 -17.45 10.40 -8.88
N ILE A 270 -17.28 9.42 -9.76
CA ILE A 270 -17.45 9.43 -11.21
C ILE A 270 -17.95 10.80 -11.75
N LYS A 271 -17.03 11.66 -12.19
CA LYS A 271 -17.35 12.76 -13.11
C LYS A 271 -16.85 12.38 -14.51
N PRO A 272 -17.72 12.34 -15.52
CA PRO A 272 -17.31 12.00 -16.88
C PRO A 272 -16.38 13.09 -17.44
N LEU A 273 -15.19 12.68 -17.88
CA LEU A 273 -14.24 13.49 -18.66
C LEU A 273 -14.80 13.73 -20.08
N ASN A 274 -14.33 14.79 -20.75
CA ASN A 274 -14.74 15.19 -22.10
C ASN A 274 -14.85 14.00 -23.08
N THR A 275 -15.94 13.96 -23.87
CA THR A 275 -16.36 12.84 -24.73
C THR A 275 -15.26 12.27 -25.63
N VAL A 276 -14.36 13.11 -26.17
CA VAL A 276 -13.26 12.66 -27.03
C VAL A 276 -12.19 11.87 -26.26
N GLN A 277 -11.77 12.36 -25.09
CA GLN A 277 -10.79 11.64 -24.26
C GLN A 277 -11.40 10.36 -23.69
N GLN A 278 -12.69 10.37 -23.37
CA GLN A 278 -13.40 9.18 -22.93
C GLN A 278 -13.47 8.11 -24.03
N HIS A 279 -13.65 8.50 -25.30
CA HIS A 279 -13.58 7.55 -26.42
C HIS A 279 -12.20 6.89 -26.53
N PHE A 280 -11.11 7.66 -26.47
CA PHE A 280 -9.75 7.10 -26.51
C PHE A 280 -9.43 6.23 -25.28
N ASP A 281 -9.84 6.64 -24.08
CA ASP A 281 -9.62 5.87 -22.85
C ASP A 281 -10.45 4.57 -22.85
N ASN A 282 -11.65 4.59 -23.45
CA ASN A 282 -12.47 3.40 -23.63
C ASN A 282 -11.88 2.45 -24.67
N GLU A 283 -11.44 2.95 -25.85
CA GLU A 283 -10.78 2.12 -26.85
C GLU A 283 -9.46 1.53 -26.32
N LEU A 284 -8.69 2.31 -25.56
CA LEU A 284 -7.48 1.83 -24.91
C LEU A 284 -7.81 0.77 -23.84
N LEU A 285 -8.85 0.99 -23.04
CA LEU A 285 -9.30 -0.04 -22.11
C LEU A 285 -9.73 -1.31 -22.85
N ASP A 286 -10.55 -1.19 -23.89
CA ASP A 286 -11.05 -2.33 -24.66
C ASP A 286 -9.89 -3.15 -25.24
N THR A 287 -8.87 -2.50 -25.82
CA THR A 287 -7.67 -3.19 -26.30
C THR A 287 -6.85 -3.84 -25.18
N ILE A 288 -6.77 -3.23 -23.99
CA ILE A 288 -6.16 -3.86 -22.80
C ILE A 288 -6.97 -5.08 -22.35
N LEU A 289 -8.31 -4.98 -22.34
CA LEU A 289 -9.19 -6.08 -21.96
C LEU A 289 -9.09 -7.24 -22.97
N GLU A 290 -9.10 -6.95 -24.27
CA GLU A 290 -8.89 -7.93 -25.34
C GLU A 290 -7.55 -8.66 -25.17
N PHE A 291 -6.48 -7.94 -24.85
CA PHE A 291 -5.18 -8.54 -24.58
C PHE A 291 -5.22 -9.46 -23.36
N ILE A 292 -5.85 -9.02 -22.25
CA ILE A 292 -6.00 -9.83 -21.04
C ILE A 292 -6.81 -11.10 -21.34
N HIS A 293 -7.92 -11.01 -22.06
CA HIS A 293 -8.76 -12.15 -22.41
C HIS A 293 -8.04 -13.13 -23.34
N SER A 294 -7.27 -12.61 -24.30
CA SER A 294 -6.50 -13.42 -25.26
C SER A 294 -5.26 -14.08 -24.65
N ASN A 295 -4.76 -13.57 -23.52
CA ASN A 295 -3.52 -14.03 -22.88
C ASN A 295 -3.74 -14.50 -21.43
N ILE A 296 -4.97 -14.89 -21.08
CA ILE A 296 -5.35 -15.21 -19.70
C ILE A 296 -4.52 -16.35 -19.06
N SER A 297 -3.98 -17.24 -19.89
CA SER A 297 -3.10 -18.35 -19.49
C SER A 297 -1.69 -17.90 -19.08
N LEU A 298 -1.29 -16.68 -19.40
CA LEU A 298 0.00 -16.11 -19.01
C LEU A 298 -0.09 -15.45 -17.63
N ASN A 299 1.08 -15.31 -16.98
CA ASN A 299 1.20 -14.51 -15.77
C ASN A 299 1.31 -13.03 -16.16
N ILE A 300 0.16 -12.36 -16.28
CA ILE A 300 0.08 -10.94 -16.60
C ILE A 300 0.12 -10.14 -15.30
N ASP A 301 1.17 -9.35 -15.11
CA ASP A 301 1.27 -8.38 -14.04
C ASP A 301 1.05 -6.93 -14.54
N VAL A 302 1.02 -5.99 -13.61
CA VAL A 302 0.79 -4.57 -13.91
C VAL A 302 1.90 -4.02 -14.81
N GLN A 303 3.16 -4.42 -14.57
CA GLN A 303 4.30 -3.95 -15.35
C GLN A 303 4.21 -4.41 -16.82
N THR A 304 3.82 -5.66 -17.05
CA THR A 304 3.61 -6.24 -18.38
C THR A 304 2.61 -5.43 -19.19
N LEU A 305 1.52 -4.98 -18.57
CA LEU A 305 0.50 -4.15 -19.22
C LEU A 305 1.02 -2.73 -19.47
N CYS A 306 1.77 -2.14 -18.54
CA CYS A 306 2.34 -0.81 -18.70
C CYS A 306 3.33 -0.76 -19.86
N ASP A 307 4.22 -1.75 -19.94
CA ASP A 307 5.22 -1.85 -21.00
C ASP A 307 4.57 -2.12 -22.37
N LYS A 308 3.58 -3.03 -22.42
CA LYS A 308 2.90 -3.41 -23.66
C LYS A 308 2.11 -2.25 -24.29
N PHE A 309 1.43 -1.47 -23.47
CA PHE A 309 0.56 -0.38 -23.92
C PHE A 309 1.21 1.00 -23.82
N SER A 310 2.49 1.07 -23.41
CA SER A 310 3.24 2.32 -23.23
C SER A 310 2.52 3.34 -22.35
N ILE A 311 1.93 2.86 -21.24
CA ILE A 311 1.20 3.67 -20.27
C ILE A 311 1.81 3.54 -18.88
N SER A 312 1.65 4.57 -18.06
CA SER A 312 2.06 4.50 -16.66
C SER A 312 1.15 3.58 -15.84
N SER A 313 1.68 2.99 -14.78
CA SER A 313 0.89 2.20 -13.81
C SER A 313 -0.27 2.99 -13.21
N SER A 314 -0.11 4.32 -13.09
CA SER A 314 -1.17 5.23 -12.66
C SER A 314 -2.29 5.35 -13.70
N LYS A 315 -1.96 5.53 -14.99
CA LYS A 315 -2.97 5.57 -16.07
C LYS A 315 -3.71 4.23 -16.17
N LEU A 316 -3.00 3.11 -16.07
CA LEU A 316 -3.60 1.77 -16.04
C LEU A 316 -4.53 1.60 -14.82
N HIS A 317 -4.10 2.02 -13.64
CA HIS A 317 -4.93 1.98 -12.43
C HIS A 317 -6.20 2.82 -12.60
N LEU A 318 -6.08 4.04 -13.14
CA LEU A 318 -7.21 4.93 -13.40
C LEU A 318 -8.18 4.30 -14.39
N LEU A 319 -7.71 3.75 -15.53
CA LEU A 319 -8.56 3.11 -16.54
C LEU A 319 -9.43 1.99 -15.96
N PHE A 320 -8.85 1.11 -15.13
CA PHE A 320 -9.59 0.02 -14.49
C PHE A 320 -10.52 0.51 -13.38
N LYS A 321 -10.10 1.52 -12.62
CA LYS A 321 -10.91 2.05 -11.53
C LYS A 321 -12.10 2.85 -12.05
N SER A 322 -11.91 3.69 -13.07
CA SER A 322 -12.96 4.56 -13.64
C SER A 322 -14.02 3.79 -14.41
N ASN A 323 -13.62 2.74 -15.14
CA ASN A 323 -14.53 2.03 -16.05
C ASN A 323 -15.05 0.71 -15.47
N LEU A 324 -14.28 0.06 -14.60
CA LEU A 324 -14.61 -1.29 -14.08
C LEU A 324 -14.69 -1.34 -12.55
N ASN A 325 -14.51 -0.19 -11.88
CA ASN A 325 -14.53 -0.06 -10.42
C ASN A 325 -13.57 -1.00 -9.66
N THR A 326 -12.54 -1.51 -10.34
CA THR A 326 -11.62 -2.50 -9.80
C THR A 326 -10.17 -2.16 -10.17
N THR A 327 -9.20 -2.95 -9.71
CA THR A 327 -7.80 -2.82 -10.14
C THR A 327 -7.51 -3.81 -11.27
N ALA A 328 -6.49 -3.55 -12.10
CA ALA A 328 -6.05 -4.48 -13.14
C ALA A 328 -5.74 -5.88 -12.56
N THR A 329 -5.02 -5.94 -11.44
CA THR A 329 -4.70 -7.20 -10.74
C THR A 329 -5.94 -7.94 -10.26
N ALA A 330 -6.91 -7.22 -9.68
CA ALA A 330 -8.16 -7.82 -9.21
C ALA A 330 -9.05 -8.25 -10.39
N TYR A 331 -9.07 -7.48 -11.48
CA TYR A 331 -9.81 -7.82 -12.69
C TYR A 331 -9.28 -9.10 -13.36
N ILE A 332 -7.97 -9.16 -13.62
CA ILE A 332 -7.31 -10.36 -14.20
C ILE A 332 -7.60 -11.58 -13.32
N SER A 333 -7.47 -11.41 -12.00
CA SER A 333 -7.82 -12.46 -11.05
C SER A 333 -9.27 -12.93 -11.19
N ASN A 334 -10.21 -12.01 -11.28
CA ASN A 334 -11.63 -12.34 -11.36
C ASN A 334 -11.98 -13.01 -12.69
N ILE A 335 -11.38 -12.62 -13.81
CA ILE A 335 -11.59 -13.34 -15.08
C ILE A 335 -11.02 -14.75 -14.98
N LYS A 336 -9.79 -14.94 -14.45
CA LYS A 336 -9.21 -16.28 -14.26
C LYS A 336 -10.13 -17.15 -13.41
N LEU A 337 -10.69 -16.61 -12.33
CA LEU A 337 -11.64 -17.32 -11.48
C LEU A 337 -12.96 -17.62 -12.19
N ASN A 338 -13.53 -16.68 -12.95
CA ASN A 338 -14.75 -16.93 -13.73
C ASN A 338 -14.53 -18.01 -14.79
N LYS A 339 -13.43 -17.93 -15.54
CA LYS A 339 -13.09 -18.94 -16.57
C LYS A 339 -12.85 -20.32 -15.96
N SER A 340 -12.24 -20.38 -14.77
CA SER A 340 -12.07 -21.63 -14.03
C SER A 340 -13.40 -22.27 -13.66
N LYS A 341 -14.43 -21.48 -13.35
CA LYS A 341 -15.77 -21.96 -13.03
C LYS A 341 -16.42 -22.66 -14.23
N ASP A 342 -16.19 -22.15 -15.43
CA ASP A 342 -16.69 -22.74 -16.66
C ASP A 342 -15.94 -24.03 -17.01
N LEU A 343 -14.60 -24.01 -16.91
CA LEU A 343 -13.77 -25.21 -17.10
C LEU A 343 -14.10 -26.33 -16.08
N LEU A 344 -14.48 -25.96 -14.86
CA LEU A 344 -14.94 -26.92 -13.85
C LEU A 344 -16.29 -27.56 -14.22
N LYS A 345 -17.19 -26.85 -14.91
CA LYS A 345 -18.48 -27.42 -15.35
C LYS A 345 -18.32 -28.35 -16.53
N GLU A 346 -17.42 -28.01 -17.45
CA GLU A 346 -17.13 -28.82 -18.65
C GLU A 346 -16.50 -30.18 -18.31
N SER A 347 -16.00 -30.36 -17.08
CA SER A 347 -15.51 -31.65 -16.51
C SER A 347 -14.39 -32.36 -17.29
N ASN A 348 -13.76 -31.67 -18.26
CA ASN A 348 -12.70 -32.22 -19.10
C ASN A 348 -11.29 -32.08 -18.51
N HIS A 349 -11.15 -31.33 -17.41
CA HIS A 349 -9.87 -31.00 -16.80
C HIS A 349 -9.91 -31.18 -15.28
N THR A 350 -8.83 -31.70 -14.72
CA THR A 350 -8.63 -31.73 -13.27
C THR A 350 -8.42 -30.31 -12.73
N ILE A 351 -8.70 -30.10 -11.44
CA ILE A 351 -8.47 -28.81 -10.75
C ILE A 351 -7.01 -28.35 -10.90
N SER A 352 -6.07 -29.31 -10.93
CA SER A 352 -4.65 -29.04 -11.18
C SER A 352 -4.38 -28.51 -12.60
N GLN A 353 -4.95 -29.16 -13.61
CA GLN A 353 -4.83 -28.74 -15.00
C GLN A 353 -5.50 -27.38 -15.23
N ILE A 354 -6.65 -27.12 -14.60
CA ILE A 354 -7.34 -25.82 -14.70
C ILE A 354 -6.48 -24.70 -14.11
N SER A 355 -5.81 -24.95 -12.99
CA SER A 355 -4.87 -24.01 -12.39
C SER A 355 -3.70 -23.67 -13.34
N GLU A 356 -3.13 -24.70 -13.99
CA GLU A 356 -2.03 -24.56 -14.93
C GLU A 356 -2.45 -23.83 -16.22
N ILE A 357 -3.58 -24.24 -16.81
CA ILE A 357 -4.18 -23.63 -18.02
C ILE A 357 -4.44 -22.13 -17.83
N LEU A 358 -4.81 -21.71 -16.62
CA LEU A 358 -5.12 -20.32 -16.30
C LEU A 358 -3.90 -19.55 -15.76
N GLY A 359 -2.72 -20.15 -15.76
CA GLY A 359 -1.48 -19.50 -15.33
C GLY A 359 -1.52 -19.08 -13.86
N PHE A 360 -2.18 -19.85 -13.00
CA PHE A 360 -2.03 -19.70 -11.56
C PHE A 360 -0.74 -20.38 -11.11
N THR A 361 0.01 -19.69 -10.27
CA THR A 361 1.30 -20.16 -9.72
C THR A 361 1.18 -21.46 -8.93
N SER A 362 0.01 -21.76 -8.35
CA SER A 362 -0.29 -23.05 -7.74
C SER A 362 -1.79 -23.36 -7.66
N VAL A 363 -2.10 -24.65 -7.62
CA VAL A 363 -3.48 -25.18 -7.45
C VAL A 363 -4.10 -24.75 -6.12
N HIS A 364 -3.28 -24.63 -5.08
CA HIS A 364 -3.71 -24.18 -3.74
C HIS A 364 -4.04 -22.68 -3.75
N TYR A 365 -3.24 -21.85 -4.42
CA TYR A 365 -3.55 -20.43 -4.60
C TYR A 365 -4.82 -20.22 -5.41
N PHE A 366 -4.96 -20.95 -6.51
CA PHE A 366 -6.20 -21.00 -7.27
C PHE A 366 -7.40 -21.34 -6.36
N SER A 367 -7.30 -22.43 -5.59
CA SER A 367 -8.40 -22.93 -4.75
C SER A 367 -8.79 -21.97 -3.62
N LYS A 368 -7.81 -21.34 -2.96
CA LYS A 368 -8.04 -20.30 -1.96
C LYS A 368 -8.72 -19.08 -2.57
N LYS A 369 -8.23 -18.62 -3.72
CA LYS A 369 -8.78 -17.43 -4.38
C LYS A 369 -10.20 -17.70 -4.89
N PHE A 370 -10.45 -18.91 -5.39
CA PHE A 370 -11.78 -19.39 -5.77
C PHE A 370 -12.73 -19.46 -4.56
N LYS A 371 -12.29 -20.03 -3.42
CA LYS A 371 -13.08 -20.11 -2.19
C LYS A 371 -13.35 -18.72 -1.59
N LYS A 372 -12.36 -17.84 -1.57
CA LYS A 372 -12.54 -16.45 -1.13
C LYS A 372 -13.56 -15.70 -1.99
N ASN A 373 -13.58 -15.97 -3.29
CA ASN A 373 -14.44 -15.26 -4.23
C ASN A 373 -15.86 -15.84 -4.34
N TYR A 374 -16.03 -17.15 -4.17
CA TYR A 374 -17.33 -17.84 -4.37
C TYR A 374 -17.88 -18.52 -3.11
N GLY A 375 -17.17 -18.49 -1.98
CA GLY A 375 -17.58 -19.11 -0.71
C GLY A 375 -17.31 -20.61 -0.60
N PHE A 376 -16.99 -21.28 -1.70
CA PHE A 376 -16.74 -22.72 -1.77
C PHE A 376 -15.47 -23.02 -2.57
N SER A 377 -14.73 -24.06 -2.21
CA SER A 377 -13.55 -24.49 -2.96
C SER A 377 -13.91 -25.03 -4.36
N PRO A 378 -12.96 -25.09 -5.31
CA PRO A 378 -13.20 -25.69 -6.63
C PRO A 378 -13.77 -27.12 -6.55
N SER A 379 -13.28 -27.93 -5.62
CA SER A 379 -13.76 -29.30 -5.39
C SER A 379 -15.19 -29.35 -4.85
N GLU A 380 -15.53 -28.47 -3.91
CA GLU A 380 -16.89 -28.34 -3.38
C GLU A 380 -17.85 -27.82 -4.46
N TYR A 381 -17.40 -26.86 -5.27
CA TYR A 381 -18.14 -26.34 -6.39
C TYR A 381 -18.42 -27.43 -7.44
N LEU A 382 -17.42 -28.22 -7.83
CA LEU A 382 -17.57 -29.35 -8.74
C LEU A 382 -18.57 -30.39 -8.21
N ARG A 383 -18.50 -30.73 -6.92
CA ARG A 383 -19.46 -31.62 -6.26
C ARG A 383 -20.89 -31.05 -6.27
N SER A 384 -21.04 -29.73 -6.13
CA SER A 384 -22.35 -29.06 -6.18
C SER A 384 -22.95 -29.03 -7.58
N VAL A 385 -22.13 -28.81 -8.62
CA VAL A 385 -22.57 -28.79 -10.02
C VAL A 385 -22.99 -30.18 -10.47
N ASN A 386 -22.19 -31.21 -10.15
CA ASN A 386 -22.48 -32.60 -10.52
C ASN A 386 -23.72 -33.18 -9.81
N LYS A 387 -24.12 -32.63 -8.65
CA LYS A 387 -25.38 -32.97 -7.97
C LYS A 387 -26.63 -32.38 -8.62
N ASN A 388 -26.49 -31.32 -9.42
CA ASN A 388 -27.60 -30.68 -10.14
C ASN A 388 -27.72 -31.14 -11.60
N THR A 389 -26.83 -32.04 -12.06
CA THR A 389 -26.83 -32.64 -13.41
C THR A 389 -27.16 -34.15 -13.40
N GLN A 390 -27.50 -34.69 -12.24
CA GLN A 390 -28.22 -35.96 -12.04
C GLN A 390 -29.63 -35.65 -11.61
#